data_AF-A0A0C2C419-F1
#
_entry.id   AF-A0A0C2C419-F1
#
_cell.length_a   1.000
_cell.length_b   1.000
_cell.length_c   1.000
_cell.angle_alpha   90.00
_cell.angle_beta   90.00
_cell.angle_gamma   90.00
#
_symmetry.space_group_name_H-M   'P 1'
#
loop_
_entity.id
_entity.type
_entity.pdbx_description
1 polymer ?
#
loop_
_entity_poly.entity_id
_entity_poly.type
_entity_poly.pdbx_seq_one_letter_code
_entity_poly.pdbx_strand_id
1 'polypeptide(L)' 'FLQSHDFTLQADFRLMHWLNVQEDTYPLVIYECDYTATNWTRRCLRQADAILVVAMGNKKPHNQTL' A
#
# COMPACT_ATOMS: atom_id res chain seq x y z
N PHE A 1 6.91 16.46 21.52
CA PHE A 1 6.90 16.76 20.07
C PHE A 1 7.96 15.99 19.27
N LEU A 2 9.19 15.78 19.76
CA LEU A 2 10.19 14.95 19.05
C LEU A 2 9.95 13.44 19.17
N GLN A 3 9.42 12.99 20.31
CA GLN A 3 9.28 11.57 20.64
C GLN A 3 8.24 10.82 19.80
N SER A 4 7.25 11.53 19.24
CA SER A 4 6.21 10.94 18.39
C SER A 4 6.72 10.58 16.98
N HIS A 5 7.72 11.31 16.47
CA HIS A 5 8.25 11.10 15.11
C HIS A 5 9.19 9.89 15.04
N ASP A 6 10.02 9.69 16.07
CA ASP A 6 10.90 8.52 16.16
C ASP A 6 10.11 7.21 16.26
N PHE A 7 8.99 7.22 16.99
CA PHE A 7 8.15 6.03 17.12
C PHE A 7 7.53 5.60 15.78
N THR A 8 7.06 6.55 14.97
CA THR A 8 6.51 6.26 13.64
C THR A 8 7.57 5.72 12.69
N LEU A 9 8.78 6.30 12.70
CA LEU A 9 9.88 5.80 11.88
C LEU A 9 10.28 4.38 12.27
N GLN A 10 10.39 4.09 13.57
CA GLN A 10 10.74 2.75 14.04
C GLN A 10 9.66 1.72 13.67
N ALA A 11 8.39 2.08 13.76
CA ALA A 11 7.28 1.23 13.32
C ALA A 11 7.35 0.96 11.81
N ASP A 12 7.62 1.99 11.00
CA ASP A 12 7.80 1.88 9.55
C ASP A 12 8.98 0.95 9.21
N PHE A 13 10.13 1.10 9.87
CA PHE A 13 11.29 0.25 9.63
C PHE A 13 11.00 -1.24 9.89
N ARG A 14 10.33 -1.55 11.02
CA ARG A 14 9.96 -2.93 11.34
C ARG A 14 8.97 -3.50 10.33
N LEU A 15 7.98 -2.70 9.93
CA LEU A 15 7.02 -3.10 8.90
C LEU A 15 7.74 -3.42 7.58
N MET A 16 8.68 -2.57 7.15
CA MET A 16 9.42 -2.80 5.91
C MET A 16 10.28 -4.03 5.96
N HIS A 17 10.97 -4.27 7.07
CA HIS A 17 11.76 -5.48 7.22
C HIS A 17 10.89 -6.73 7.13
N TRP A 18 9.74 -6.74 7.80
CA TRP A 18 8.81 -7.85 7.75
C TRP A 18 8.26 -8.10 6.34
N LEU A 19 7.89 -7.02 5.62
CA LEU A 19 7.38 -7.11 4.24
C LEU A 19 8.41 -7.71 3.28
N ASN A 20 9.67 -7.26 3.35
CA ASN A 20 10.74 -7.82 2.51
C ASN A 20 10.89 -9.33 2.72
N VAL A 21 10.79 -9.80 3.98
CA VAL A 21 10.83 -11.23 4.28
C VAL A 21 9.64 -11.97 3.64
N GLN A 22 8.44 -11.37 3.61
CA GLN A 22 7.30 -12.00 2.95
C GLN A 22 7.47 -12.05 1.43
N GLU A 23 7.96 -10.97 0.81
CA GLU A 23 8.26 -10.89 -0.63
C GLU A 23 9.29 -11.94 -1.06
N ASP A 24 10.32 -12.17 -0.25
CA ASP A 24 11.35 -13.19 -0.53
C ASP A 24 10.84 -14.62 -0.28
N THR A 25 9.91 -14.81 0.66
CA THR A 25 9.44 -16.14 1.07
C THR A 25 8.32 -16.68 0.19
N TYR A 26 7.41 -15.81 -0.24
CA TYR A 26 6.19 -16.19 -0.96
C TYR A 26 6.25 -15.73 -2.41
N PRO A 27 5.83 -16.58 -3.37
CA PRO A 27 5.85 -16.24 -4.78
C PRO A 27 4.81 -15.18 -5.18
N LEU A 28 3.86 -14.88 -4.29
CA LEU A 28 2.83 -13.86 -4.47
C LEU A 28 2.49 -13.22 -3.13
N VAL A 29 2.55 -11.89 -3.08
CA VAL A 29 2.11 -11.08 -1.94
C VAL A 29 1.10 -10.05 -2.45
N ILE A 30 0.01 -9.85 -1.71
CA ILE A 30 -1.03 -8.88 -2.06
C ILE A 30 -1.01 -7.76 -1.03
N TYR A 31 -0.85 -6.53 -1.52
CA TYR A 31 -1.00 -5.32 -0.72
C TYR A 31 -2.36 -4.69 -0.94
N GLU A 32 -3.12 -4.53 0.14
CA GLU A 32 -4.36 -3.75 0.13
C GLU A 32 -4.02 -2.26 0.30
N CYS A 33 -4.36 -1.45 -0.69
CA CYS A 33 -4.20 0.00 -0.63
C CYS A 33 -5.33 0.64 0.20
N ASP A 34 -5.05 1.78 0.82
CA ASP A 34 -6.11 2.61 1.37
C ASP A 34 -6.88 3.32 0.25
N TYR A 35 -8.11 3.75 0.53
CA TYR A 35 -8.91 4.58 -0.38
C TYR A 35 -8.37 6.00 -0.61
N THR A 36 -7.26 6.37 0.04
CA THR A 36 -6.63 7.70 -0.07
C THR A 36 -5.13 7.58 -0.34
N ALA A 37 -4.50 8.67 -0.76
CA ALA A 37 -3.08 8.73 -1.12
C ALA A 37 -2.13 8.74 0.11
N THR A 38 -2.26 7.74 0.96
CA THR A 38 -1.40 7.54 2.15
C THR A 38 0.02 7.16 1.77
N ASN A 39 0.94 7.19 2.74
CA ASN A 39 2.29 6.64 2.55
C ASN A 39 2.26 5.14 2.23
N TRP A 40 1.29 4.41 2.79
CA TRP A 40 1.07 3.00 2.51
C TRP A 40 0.58 2.78 1.07
N THR A 41 -0.46 3.50 0.63
CA THR A 41 -0.94 3.42 -0.77
C THR A 41 0.16 3.75 -1.77
N ARG A 42 0.97 4.79 -1.53
CA ARG A 42 2.13 5.11 -2.38
C ARG A 42 3.16 3.99 -2.42
N ARG A 43 3.33 3.26 -1.33
CA ARG A 43 4.23 2.09 -1.27
C ARG A 43 3.68 0.92 -2.06
N CYS A 44 2.41 0.56 -1.85
CA CYS A 44 1.75 -0.51 -2.60
C CYS A 44 1.90 -0.28 -4.11
N LEU A 45 1.64 0.95 -4.57
CA LEU A 45 1.78 1.31 -5.98
C LEU A 45 3.22 1.23 -6.50
N ARG A 46 4.22 1.55 -5.68
CA ARG A 46 5.63 1.51 -6.09
C ARG A 46 6.21 0.09 -6.11
N GLN A 47 5.75 -0.79 -5.23
CA GLN A 47 6.24 -2.17 -5.11
C GLN A 47 5.44 -3.16 -5.96
N ALA A 48 4.24 -2.81 -6.40
CA ALA A 48 3.41 -3.71 -7.19
C ALA A 48 3.97 -3.91 -8.61
N ASP A 49 4.19 -5.17 -8.98
CA ASP A 49 4.38 -5.57 -10.37
C ASP A 49 3.05 -5.55 -11.15
N ALA A 50 1.93 -5.72 -10.46
CA ALA A 50 0.58 -5.69 -11.02
C ALA A 50 -0.41 -5.01 -10.06
N ILE A 51 -1.32 -4.21 -10.63
CA ILE A 51 -2.34 -3.48 -9.86
C ILE A 51 -3.73 -4.04 -10.19
N LEU A 52 -4.45 -4.51 -9.16
CA LEU A 52 -5.84 -4.93 -9.26
C LEU A 52 -6.77 -3.83 -8.76
N VAL A 53 -7.53 -3.22 -9.68
CA VAL A 53 -8.56 -2.23 -9.32
C VAL A 53 -9.92 -2.93 -9.20
N VAL A 54 -10.51 -2.88 -8.01
CA VAL A 54 -11.82 -3.47 -7.75
C VAL A 54 -12.90 -2.39 -7.87
N ALA A 55 -13.85 -2.61 -8.76
CA ALA A 55 -14.99 -1.73 -8.96
C ALA A 55 -16.30 -2.39 -8.52
N MET A 56 -17.22 -1.58 -8.02
CA MET A 56 -18.57 -2.03 -7.68
C MET A 56 -19.39 -2.14 -8.96
N GLY A 57 -19.73 -3.36 -9.39
CA GLY A 57 -20.46 -3.59 -10.65
C GLY A 57 -21.86 -2.97 -10.71
N ASN A 58 -22.43 -2.59 -9.57
CA ASN A 58 -23.73 -1.91 -9.49
C ASN A 58 -23.62 -0.37 -9.55
N LYS A 59 -22.40 0.20 -9.52
CA LYS A 59 -22.19 1.65 -9.65
C LYS A 59 -21.85 1.99 -11.10
N LYS A 60 -22.48 3.04 -11.62
CA LYS A 60 -22.11 3.59 -12.93
C LYS A 60 -20.65 4.04 -12.91
N PRO A 61 -19.90 3.86 -14.01
CA PRO A 61 -18.53 4.35 -14.09
C PRO A 61 -18.51 5.85 -13.85
N HIS A 62 -17.52 6.32 -13.07
CA HIS A 62 -17.32 7.75 -12.91
C HIS A 62 -16.78 8.27 -14.25
N ASN A 63 -17.44 9.26 -14.86
CA ASN A 63 -16.93 9.91 -16.06
C ASN A 63 -15.64 10.66 -15.68
N GLN A 64 -14.49 10.04 -15.89
CA GLN A 64 -13.21 10.73 -15.87
C GLN A 64 -12.97 11.30 -17.25
N THR A 65 -13.32 12.58 -17.44
CA THR A 65 -12.80 13.36 -18.57
C THR A 65 -11.29 13.55 -18.35
N LEU A 66 -10.51 13.08 -19.32
CA LEU A 66 -9.06 13.26 -19.39
C LEU A 66 -8.70 14.74 -19.54
#